data_AF-A0A7S3MBS1-F1
#
_entry.id   AF-A0A7S3MBS1-F1
#
_cell.length_a   1.000
_cell.length_b   1.000
_cell.length_c   1.000
_cell.angle_alpha   90.00
_cell.angle_beta   90.00
_cell.angle_gamma   90.00
#
_symmetry.space_group_name_H-M   'P 1'
#
loop_
_entity.id
_entity.type
_entity.pdbx_description
1 polymer ?
#
loop_
_entity_poly.entity_id
_entity_poly.type
_entity_poly.pdbx_seq_one_letter_code
_entity_poly.pdbx_strand_id
1 'polypeptide(L)'
;KQQISDRYKDILEQYMNELASIKSLFETSKDHPNLYKNFPPIAGSIAWARDLYQRAKRPILRFKKHGGLLEDEYGEDVKAAYLEFAKSVDSYISDLYNEWEGTATAVVLEKLRMPVLCSIANYTPPPKASKDGAGFVLPPPPYRVAFAHELKMIIKESRYLDKLGFRIPEPALNVTLQGKKYQDIIRSLNEKLHEYDRLIGALSSVERKLLRAQIDDLNTTIKGCFNPLNWTSQRIPSYIEELNLALERFGSIISQVHKNGAMINDVINKIANTLLIRGNDLRQPDGSVQPMDISEFFEAVDKRRTERLDALVHDYQTIGESFLMKVEEVVAKTATGFSPVLAVYYHYWERCIYNAITKMIICSMATFMGMLQCKEGPPLFKVLVSLNGKDLMISPSLTEVDKLITKGSKGMVESAKRFVRWMHGTCLRTEPVIVHEDEESYVFSFYQDIAQNSQVVKLALSLTSQTNRVYSFTNKYLDGWRRYDKVNNLWNPKRKQQVVKLRPTCN
;
A
#
# COMPACT_ATOMS: atom_id res chain seq x y z
N LYS A 1 91.31 13.93 10.29
CA LYS A 1 90.59 13.58 11.54
C LYS A 1 89.71 14.73 12.05
N GLN A 2 90.20 15.97 12.15
CA GLN A 2 89.39 17.15 12.53
C GLN A 2 88.18 17.45 11.61
N GLN A 3 88.37 17.52 10.29
CA GLN A 3 87.25 17.77 9.34
C GLN A 3 86.13 16.71 9.35
N ILE A 4 86.41 15.51 9.84
CA ILE A 4 85.41 14.44 9.97
C ILE A 4 84.61 14.64 11.28
N SER A 5 85.28 15.09 12.35
CA SER A 5 84.67 15.43 13.65
C SER A 5 83.68 16.60 13.55
N ASP A 6 84.04 17.66 12.83
CA ASP A 6 83.18 18.85 12.68
C ASP A 6 81.89 18.52 11.92
N ARG A 7 81.98 17.72 10.86
CA ARG A 7 80.80 17.23 10.11
C ARG A 7 79.90 16.32 10.94
N TYR A 8 80.46 15.58 11.90
CA TYR A 8 79.65 14.76 12.81
C TYR A 8 78.87 15.62 13.81
N LYS A 9 79.45 16.73 14.28
CA LYS A 9 78.75 17.70 15.11
C LYS A 9 77.57 18.35 14.37
N ASP A 10 77.77 18.76 13.12
CA ASP A 10 76.70 19.32 12.26
C ASP A 10 75.55 18.31 12.06
N ILE A 11 75.85 17.02 11.88
CA ILE A 11 74.85 15.95 11.73
C ILE A 11 74.05 15.75 13.03
N LEU A 12 74.68 15.84 14.20
CA LEU A 12 74.03 15.74 15.50
C LEU A 12 73.17 16.98 15.81
N GLU A 13 73.63 18.18 15.45
CA GLU A 13 72.85 19.42 15.52
C GLU A 13 71.61 19.36 14.63
N GLN A 14 71.73 18.87 13.39
CA GLN A 14 70.59 18.67 12.50
C GLN A 14 69.59 17.65 13.08
N TYR A 15 70.07 16.55 13.67
CA TYR A 15 69.20 15.58 14.34
C TYR A 15 68.48 16.18 15.55
N MET A 16 69.15 17.02 16.34
CA MET A 16 68.52 17.72 17.47
C MET A 16 67.41 18.66 17.00
N ASN A 17 67.62 19.39 15.91
CA ASN A 17 66.58 20.24 15.30
C ASN A 17 65.38 19.42 14.80
N GLU A 18 65.64 18.26 14.18
CA GLU A 18 64.59 17.32 13.75
C GLU A 18 63.84 16.71 14.95
N LEU A 19 64.54 16.34 16.01
CA LEU A 19 63.96 15.82 17.24
C LEU A 19 63.10 16.86 17.95
N ALA A 20 63.57 18.11 18.03
CA ALA A 20 62.81 19.24 18.58
C ALA A 20 61.54 19.52 17.75
N SER A 21 61.63 19.46 16.42
CA SER A 21 60.49 19.61 15.53
C SER A 21 59.45 18.48 15.71
N ILE A 22 59.91 17.23 15.87
CA ILE A 22 59.03 16.08 16.15
C ILE A 22 58.39 16.20 17.54
N LYS A 23 59.14 16.63 18.57
CA LYS A 23 58.62 16.87 19.93
C LYS A 23 57.56 17.96 19.93
N SER A 24 57.79 19.07 19.23
CA SER A 24 56.81 20.15 19.07
C SER A 24 55.54 19.69 18.36
N LEU A 25 55.67 18.90 17.30
CA LEU A 25 54.54 18.30 16.59
C LEU A 25 53.73 17.35 17.49
N PHE A 26 54.43 16.53 18.29
CA PHE A 26 53.81 15.64 19.27
C PHE A 26 53.00 16.42 20.31
N GLU A 27 53.60 17.40 20.98
CA GLU A 27 52.92 18.19 22.02
C GLU A 27 51.73 19.00 21.48
N THR A 28 51.82 19.52 20.26
CA THR A 28 50.74 20.32 19.66
C THR A 28 49.56 19.45 19.22
N SER A 29 49.82 18.21 18.80
CA SER A 29 48.81 17.35 18.16
C SER A 29 48.39 16.13 19.00
N LYS A 30 48.87 16.00 20.23
CA LYS A 30 48.59 14.83 21.11
C LYS A 30 47.10 14.68 21.47
N ASP A 31 46.37 15.78 21.57
CA ASP A 31 44.95 15.78 21.95
C ASP A 31 44.05 15.41 20.76
N HIS A 32 44.45 15.82 19.54
CA HIS A 32 43.75 15.55 18.29
C HIS A 32 44.73 15.22 17.16
N PRO A 33 45.25 13.99 17.11
CA PRO A 33 46.20 13.62 16.07
C PRO A 33 45.53 13.61 14.69
N ASN A 34 46.29 14.01 13.67
CA ASN A 34 45.82 13.98 12.28
C ASN A 34 45.77 12.53 11.78
N LEU A 35 44.61 11.89 11.95
CA LEU A 35 44.39 10.50 11.55
C LEU A 35 43.92 10.40 10.10
N TYR A 36 44.34 9.34 9.40
CA TYR A 36 43.80 9.01 8.08
C TYR A 36 42.30 8.66 8.16
N LYS A 37 41.56 8.95 7.08
CA LYS A 37 40.13 8.66 7.00
C LYS A 37 39.84 7.20 7.35
N ASN A 38 38.86 6.97 8.21
CA ASN A 38 38.46 5.66 8.73
C ASN A 38 39.45 5.00 9.72
N PHE A 39 40.47 5.68 10.25
CA PHE A 39 41.18 5.15 11.42
C PHE A 39 40.33 5.29 12.68
N PRO A 40 40.35 4.30 13.58
CA PRO A 40 39.72 4.46 14.88
C PRO A 40 40.53 5.44 15.76
N PRO A 41 39.88 6.14 16.69
CA PRO A 41 40.49 7.24 17.44
C PRO A 41 41.67 6.77 18.30
N ILE A 42 41.52 5.71 19.10
CA ILE A 42 42.57 5.34 20.06
C ILE A 42 43.72 4.63 19.36
N ALA A 43 43.43 3.57 18.60
CA ALA A 43 44.48 2.84 17.88
C ALA A 43 45.16 3.70 16.80
N GLY A 44 44.45 4.67 16.22
CA GLY A 44 45.03 5.66 15.31
C GLY A 44 45.99 6.61 16.01
N SER A 45 45.62 7.12 17.18
CA SER A 45 46.48 7.98 18.01
C SER A 45 47.77 7.26 18.42
N ILE A 46 47.66 5.99 18.82
CA ILE A 46 48.82 5.13 19.14
C ILE A 46 49.69 4.89 17.90
N ALA A 47 49.08 4.61 16.73
CA ALA A 47 49.83 4.41 15.49
C ALA A 47 50.60 5.68 15.06
N TRP A 48 49.97 6.85 15.20
CA TRP A 48 50.58 8.14 14.94
C TRP A 48 51.76 8.41 15.89
N ALA A 49 51.56 8.22 17.19
CA ALA A 49 52.63 8.39 18.19
C ALA A 49 53.80 7.42 17.93
N ARG A 50 53.50 6.17 17.55
CA ARG A 50 54.52 5.18 17.18
C ARG A 50 55.28 5.57 15.91
N ASP A 51 54.64 6.17 14.91
CA ASP A 51 55.31 6.67 13.71
C ASP A 51 56.33 7.77 14.07
N LEU A 52 55.94 8.75 14.89
CA LEU A 52 56.84 9.80 15.39
C LEU A 52 58.01 9.21 16.17
N TYR A 53 57.75 8.22 17.03
CA TYR A 53 58.80 7.49 17.73
C TYR A 53 59.76 6.76 16.78
N GLN A 54 59.25 6.08 15.74
CA GLN A 54 60.10 5.41 14.75
C GLN A 54 60.92 6.40 13.92
N ARG A 55 60.36 7.56 13.57
CA ARG A 55 61.08 8.64 12.88
C ARG A 55 62.25 9.16 13.73
N ALA A 56 62.05 9.36 15.03
CA ALA A 56 63.13 9.74 15.95
C ALA A 56 64.14 8.61 16.20
N LYS A 57 63.70 7.34 16.18
CA LYS A 57 64.52 6.15 16.45
C LYS A 57 65.46 5.75 15.31
N ARG A 58 65.08 5.96 14.05
CA ARG A 58 65.87 5.54 12.89
C ARG A 58 67.27 6.20 12.81
N PRO A 59 67.42 7.53 12.99
CA PRO A 59 68.72 8.18 12.94
C PRO A 59 69.61 7.80 14.14
N ILE A 60 69.07 7.80 15.36
CA ILE A 60 69.85 7.49 16.57
C ILE A 60 70.43 6.06 16.55
N LEU A 61 69.69 5.09 15.97
CA LEU A 61 70.21 3.73 15.78
C LEU A 61 71.33 3.64 14.74
N ARG A 62 71.34 4.53 13.73
CA ARG A 62 72.44 4.61 12.76
C ARG A 62 73.68 5.22 13.41
N PHE A 63 73.52 6.26 14.24
CA PHE A 63 74.62 6.86 14.99
C PHE A 63 75.27 5.85 15.96
N LYS A 64 74.47 5.01 16.61
CA LYS A 64 74.97 3.92 17.45
C LYS A 64 75.78 2.86 16.68
N LYS A 65 75.43 2.55 15.43
CA LYS A 65 76.12 1.54 14.61
C LYS A 65 77.49 1.98 14.09
N HIS A 66 77.69 3.27 13.86
CA HIS A 66 78.93 3.79 13.28
C HIS A 66 80.07 3.95 14.29
N GLY A 67 79.81 3.82 15.61
CA GLY A 67 80.82 3.87 16.68
C GLY A 67 81.44 5.26 16.87
N GLY A 68 81.70 5.67 18.13
CA GLY A 68 82.40 6.92 18.44
C GLY A 68 81.61 8.23 18.30
N LEU A 69 80.45 8.25 17.62
CA LEU A 69 79.66 9.50 17.43
C LEU A 69 78.89 9.99 18.65
N LEU A 70 78.57 9.06 19.56
CA LEU A 70 77.71 9.31 20.71
C LEU A 70 78.50 9.25 22.03
N GLU A 71 79.83 9.20 21.97
CA GLU A 71 80.71 9.07 23.13
C GLU A 71 81.26 10.43 23.61
N ASP A 72 81.06 11.48 22.82
CA ASP A 72 81.35 12.87 23.18
C ASP A 72 80.26 13.47 24.09
N GLU A 73 80.58 14.50 24.88
CA GLU A 73 79.64 15.21 25.77
C GLU A 73 78.35 15.63 25.04
N TYR A 74 78.48 16.15 23.81
CA TYR A 74 77.34 16.52 22.97
C TYR A 74 76.49 15.32 22.50
N GLY A 75 77.11 14.15 22.33
CA GLY A 75 76.41 12.92 21.98
C GLY A 75 75.59 12.35 23.14
N GLU A 76 76.03 12.56 24.38
CA GLU A 76 75.26 12.22 25.58
C GLU A 76 74.05 13.13 25.76
N ASP A 77 74.17 14.43 25.45
CA ASP A 77 73.02 15.36 25.44
C ASP A 77 71.96 14.95 24.41
N VAL A 78 72.39 14.54 23.21
CA VAL A 78 71.52 14.04 22.15
C VAL A 78 70.80 12.74 22.58
N LYS A 79 71.52 11.84 23.26
CA LYS A 79 70.92 10.62 23.86
C LYS A 79 69.89 10.97 24.92
N ALA A 80 70.19 11.91 25.82
CA ALA A 80 69.30 12.33 26.88
C ALA A 80 68.00 12.93 26.32
N ALA A 81 68.10 13.84 25.34
CA ALA A 81 66.95 14.43 24.67
C ALA A 81 66.09 13.38 23.94
N TYR A 82 66.73 12.42 23.25
CA TYR A 82 66.01 11.31 22.63
C TYR A 82 65.30 10.42 23.65
N LEU A 83 65.95 10.10 24.78
CA LEU A 83 65.38 9.29 25.85
C LEU A 83 64.21 9.97 26.54
N GLU A 84 64.28 11.29 26.75
CA GLU A 84 63.17 12.08 27.29
C GLU A 84 61.96 12.04 26.35
N PHE A 85 62.16 12.29 25.05
CA PHE A 85 61.10 12.18 24.05
C PHE A 85 60.54 10.76 23.97
N ALA A 86 61.40 9.73 23.97
CA ALA A 86 60.99 8.34 23.94
C ALA A 86 60.12 7.97 25.14
N LYS A 87 60.49 8.41 26.36
CA LYS A 87 59.69 8.19 27.58
C LYS A 87 58.34 8.90 27.53
N SER A 88 58.31 10.14 27.03
CA SER A 88 57.05 10.90 26.86
C SER A 88 56.07 10.18 25.93
N VAL A 89 56.55 9.71 24.78
CA VAL A 89 55.72 8.96 23.82
C VAL A 89 55.29 7.60 24.38
N ASP A 90 56.16 6.90 25.10
CA ASP A 90 55.85 5.59 25.70
C ASP A 90 54.80 5.70 26.83
N SER A 91 54.89 6.76 27.67
CA SER A 91 53.86 7.08 28.67
C SER A 91 52.52 7.33 27.99
N TYR A 92 52.47 8.22 27.00
CA TYR A 92 51.25 8.53 26.25
C TYR A 92 50.59 7.29 25.62
N ILE A 93 51.38 6.41 24.99
CA ILE A 93 50.89 5.17 24.40
C ILE A 93 50.34 4.24 25.49
N SER A 94 51.04 4.11 26.62
CA SER A 94 50.62 3.25 27.74
C SER A 94 49.33 3.76 28.39
N ASP A 95 49.22 5.07 28.61
CA ASP A 95 48.06 5.70 29.22
C ASP A 95 46.80 5.51 28.35
N LEU A 96 46.90 5.79 27.04
CA LEU A 96 45.81 5.58 26.10
C LEU A 96 45.38 4.11 26.00
N TYR A 97 46.34 3.19 25.99
CA TYR A 97 46.03 1.76 25.94
C TYR A 97 45.32 1.30 27.23
N ASN A 98 45.79 1.73 28.40
CA ASN A 98 45.20 1.36 29.69
C ASN A 98 43.77 1.92 29.85
N GLU A 99 43.54 3.17 29.43
CA GLU A 99 42.21 3.79 29.43
C GLU A 99 41.25 3.03 28.50
N TRP A 100 41.74 2.67 27.31
CA TRP A 100 40.98 1.87 26.36
C TRP A 100 40.64 0.49 26.90
N GLU A 101 41.59 -0.22 27.52
CA GLU A 101 41.39 -1.55 28.09
C GLU A 101 40.28 -1.56 29.15
N GLY A 102 40.29 -0.58 30.06
CA GLY A 102 39.24 -0.41 31.07
C GLY A 102 37.88 -0.10 30.44
N THR A 103 37.83 0.87 29.52
CA THR A 103 36.59 1.29 28.86
C THR A 103 35.99 0.19 27.99
N ALA A 104 36.81 -0.48 27.19
CA ALA A 104 36.38 -1.56 26.29
C ALA A 104 35.77 -2.71 27.07
N THR A 105 36.38 -3.10 28.19
CA THR A 105 35.86 -4.16 29.06
C THR A 105 34.49 -3.81 29.65
N ALA A 106 34.35 -2.61 30.19
CA ALA A 106 33.07 -2.15 30.77
C ALA A 106 31.96 -2.06 29.72
N VAL A 107 32.24 -1.44 28.57
CA VAL A 107 31.27 -1.25 27.48
C VAL A 107 30.82 -2.58 26.90
N VAL A 108 31.74 -3.53 26.69
CA VAL A 108 31.38 -4.87 26.17
C VAL A 108 30.40 -5.58 27.10
N LEU A 109 30.69 -5.59 28.41
CA LEU A 109 29.85 -6.28 29.40
C LEU A 109 28.46 -5.64 29.55
N GLU A 110 28.37 -4.31 29.46
CA GLU A 110 27.11 -3.59 29.54
C GLU A 110 26.28 -3.73 28.26
N LYS A 111 26.86 -3.37 27.10
CA LYS A 111 26.12 -3.23 25.84
C LYS A 111 25.71 -4.57 25.23
N LEU A 112 26.44 -5.67 25.50
CA LEU A 112 26.01 -6.99 25.05
C LEU A 112 24.78 -7.53 25.78
N ARG A 113 24.49 -7.03 26.99
CA ARG A 113 23.31 -7.41 27.78
C ARG A 113 22.04 -6.68 27.35
N MET A 114 22.16 -5.64 26.53
CA MET A 114 21.02 -4.92 25.99
C MET A 114 20.18 -5.79 25.04
N PRO A 115 18.88 -5.51 24.92
CA PRO A 115 18.02 -6.16 23.93
C PRO A 115 18.55 -6.00 22.50
N VAL A 116 18.27 -7.00 21.66
CA VAL A 116 18.72 -6.99 20.26
C VAL A 116 17.96 -5.95 19.41
N LEU A 117 16.72 -5.62 19.77
CA LEU A 117 15.89 -4.65 19.06
C LEU A 117 15.58 -3.42 19.91
N CYS A 118 15.40 -2.29 19.23
CA CYS A 118 14.80 -1.08 19.78
C CYS A 118 13.67 -0.59 18.87
N SER A 119 12.74 0.17 19.45
CA SER A 119 11.81 0.99 18.67
C SER A 119 12.43 2.36 18.43
N ILE A 120 12.25 2.91 17.22
CA ILE A 120 12.65 4.27 16.86
C ILE A 120 11.46 5.24 16.94
N ALA A 121 10.25 4.73 17.19
CA ALA A 121 9.10 5.60 17.36
C ALA A 121 9.26 6.45 18.63
N ASN A 122 8.91 7.74 18.52
CA ASN A 122 8.84 8.63 19.67
C ASN A 122 7.73 8.13 20.60
N TYR A 123 8.14 7.46 21.67
CA TYR A 123 7.23 6.87 22.65
C TYR A 123 7.72 7.18 24.05
N THR A 124 6.84 7.75 24.87
CA THR A 124 7.05 7.85 26.31
C THR A 124 6.70 6.49 26.90
N PRO A 125 7.65 5.75 27.49
CA PRO A 125 7.32 4.50 28.15
C PRO A 125 6.26 4.76 29.22
N PRO A 126 5.30 3.83 29.43
CA PRO A 126 4.42 3.96 30.58
C PRO A 126 5.28 3.97 31.85
N PRO A 127 4.91 4.73 32.90
CA PRO A 127 5.60 4.65 34.18
C PRO A 127 5.63 3.18 34.61
N LYS A 128 6.83 2.71 35.00
CA LYS A 128 7.17 1.31 35.32
C LYS A 128 5.94 0.55 35.82
N ALA A 129 5.58 -0.53 35.11
CA ALA A 129 4.52 -1.44 35.51
C ALA A 129 4.61 -1.71 37.02
N SER A 130 3.49 -1.46 37.70
CA SER A 130 3.26 -1.84 39.09
C SER A 130 3.72 -3.29 39.31
N LYS A 131 4.13 -3.59 40.54
CA LYS A 131 4.59 -4.92 41.01
C LYS A 131 3.61 -6.09 40.78
N ASP A 132 2.47 -5.85 40.13
CA ASP A 132 1.46 -6.84 39.76
C ASP A 132 1.51 -7.11 38.26
N GLY A 133 2.42 -7.98 37.81
CA GLY A 133 2.28 -8.88 36.64
C GLY A 133 1.75 -8.38 35.28
N ALA A 134 1.52 -7.09 35.06
CA ALA A 134 0.93 -6.55 33.85
C ALA A 134 1.99 -6.53 32.73
N GLY A 135 1.76 -7.36 31.71
CA GLY A 135 2.75 -7.78 30.71
C GLY A 135 3.44 -6.66 29.95
N PHE A 136 4.65 -6.98 29.47
CA PHE A 136 5.44 -6.15 28.57
C PHE A 136 4.58 -5.65 27.38
N VAL A 137 4.35 -4.34 27.33
CA VAL A 137 3.68 -3.68 26.19
C VAL A 137 4.72 -3.48 25.09
N LEU A 138 4.47 -4.07 23.93
CA LEU A 138 5.34 -3.92 22.77
C LEU A 138 5.38 -2.43 22.36
N PRO A 139 6.56 -1.79 22.29
CA PRO A 139 6.64 -0.40 21.85
C PRO A 139 6.14 -0.26 20.42
N PRO A 140 5.70 0.93 19.98
CA PRO A 140 5.22 1.10 18.61
C PRO A 140 6.35 0.89 17.58
N PRO A 141 6.07 0.33 16.39
CA PRO A 141 7.02 0.30 15.28
C PRO A 141 7.32 1.73 14.76
N PRO A 142 8.43 1.99 14.04
CA PRO A 142 9.32 1.00 13.42
C PRO A 142 10.41 0.46 14.38
N TYR A 143 10.73 -0.82 14.22
CA TYR A 143 11.75 -1.52 15.00
C TYR A 143 13.07 -1.60 14.23
N ARG A 144 14.20 -1.42 14.91
CA ARG A 144 15.53 -1.62 14.31
C ARG A 144 16.45 -2.37 15.26
N VAL A 145 17.55 -2.87 14.68
CA VAL A 145 18.58 -3.60 15.42
C VAL A 145 19.38 -2.65 16.30
N ALA A 146 19.38 -2.91 17.61
CA ALA A 146 20.06 -2.14 18.63
C ALA A 146 21.49 -2.68 18.85
N PHE A 147 22.38 -2.45 17.89
CA PHE A 147 23.81 -2.73 18.05
C PHE A 147 24.57 -1.42 18.29
N ALA A 148 25.02 -1.23 19.54
CA ALA A 148 25.71 -0.03 20.00
C ALA A 148 26.90 0.33 19.11
N HIS A 149 27.07 1.62 18.80
CA HIS A 149 28.16 2.10 17.95
C HIS A 149 29.52 1.83 18.59
N GLU A 150 29.58 1.94 19.92
CA GLU A 150 30.72 1.70 20.78
C GLU A 150 31.25 0.27 20.60
N LEU A 151 30.37 -0.74 20.46
CA LEU A 151 30.78 -2.11 20.17
C LEU A 151 31.43 -2.23 18.78
N LYS A 152 30.90 -1.53 17.76
CA LYS A 152 31.52 -1.51 16.42
C LYS A 152 32.91 -0.86 16.47
N MET A 153 33.05 0.19 17.29
CA MET A 153 34.32 0.89 17.49
C MET A 153 35.34 0.00 18.21
N ILE A 154 34.96 -0.70 19.28
CA ILE A 154 35.84 -1.63 19.99
C ILE A 154 36.31 -2.76 19.08
N ILE A 155 35.42 -3.34 18.25
CA ILE A 155 35.81 -4.38 17.26
C ILE A 155 36.86 -3.83 16.29
N LYS A 156 36.70 -2.58 15.85
CA LYS A 156 37.65 -1.94 14.94
C LYS A 156 38.98 -1.67 15.64
N GLU A 157 38.96 -1.06 16.82
CA GLU A 157 40.17 -0.74 17.60
C GLU A 157 40.98 -1.98 17.96
N SER A 158 40.31 -3.04 18.41
CA SER A 158 40.95 -4.31 18.76
C SER A 158 41.74 -4.89 17.59
N ARG A 159 41.21 -4.83 16.36
CA ARG A 159 41.94 -5.29 15.15
C ARG A 159 43.16 -4.45 14.81
N TYR A 160 43.13 -3.14 15.10
CA TYR A 160 44.28 -2.26 14.85
C TYR A 160 45.33 -2.41 15.95
N LEU A 161 44.93 -2.51 17.21
CA LEU A 161 45.83 -2.72 18.35
C LEU A 161 46.54 -4.08 18.28
N ASP A 162 45.84 -5.14 17.87
CA ASP A 162 46.42 -6.46 17.64
C ASP A 162 47.52 -6.41 16.56
N LYS A 163 47.27 -5.72 15.44
CA LYS A 163 48.29 -5.49 14.39
C LYS A 163 49.49 -4.67 14.88
N LEU A 164 49.29 -3.80 15.87
CA LEU A 164 50.36 -3.04 16.51
C LEU A 164 51.11 -3.89 17.57
N GLY A 165 50.64 -5.10 17.88
CA GLY A 165 51.28 -6.02 18.83
C GLY A 165 50.88 -5.80 20.29
N PHE A 166 49.80 -5.06 20.55
CA PHE A 166 49.21 -4.96 21.88
C PHE A 166 48.40 -6.21 22.20
N ARG A 167 48.35 -6.60 23.48
CA ARG A 167 47.42 -7.64 23.92
C ARG A 167 46.00 -7.07 23.92
N ILE A 168 45.03 -7.90 23.55
CA ILE A 168 43.62 -7.50 23.56
C ILE A 168 42.95 -8.14 24.78
N PRO A 169 42.22 -7.38 25.60
CA PRO A 169 41.46 -7.94 26.72
C PRO A 169 40.48 -9.01 26.25
N GLU A 170 40.35 -10.10 27.02
CA GLU A 170 39.54 -11.25 26.62
C GLU A 170 38.09 -10.89 26.22
N PRO A 171 37.36 -9.99 26.92
CA PRO A 171 36.01 -9.58 26.51
C PRO A 171 35.99 -8.90 25.13
N ALA A 172 36.94 -8.00 24.87
CA ALA A 172 37.05 -7.29 23.59
C ALA A 172 37.51 -8.22 22.45
N LEU A 173 38.40 -9.17 22.76
CA LEU A 173 38.85 -10.20 21.82
C LEU A 173 37.68 -11.08 21.38
N ASN A 174 36.89 -11.60 22.32
CA ASN A 174 35.75 -12.45 22.04
C ASN A 174 34.72 -11.78 21.12
N VAL A 175 34.41 -10.50 21.36
CA VAL A 175 33.50 -9.72 20.50
C VAL A 175 34.10 -9.48 19.11
N THR A 176 35.40 -9.21 19.05
CA THR A 176 36.13 -8.97 17.80
C THR A 176 36.16 -10.21 16.91
N LEU A 177 36.42 -11.39 17.49
CA LEU A 177 36.39 -12.68 16.80
C LEU A 177 34.99 -12.99 16.25
N GLN A 178 33.94 -12.61 16.98
CA GLN A 178 32.55 -12.77 16.55
C GLN A 178 32.04 -11.65 15.64
N GLY A 179 32.87 -10.67 15.25
CA GLY A 179 32.43 -9.48 14.52
C GLY A 179 31.68 -9.78 13.21
N LYS A 180 32.09 -10.82 12.45
CA LYS A 180 31.40 -11.24 11.22
C LYS A 180 30.00 -11.79 11.52
N LYS A 181 29.89 -12.63 12.55
CA LYS A 181 28.61 -13.20 13.01
C LYS A 181 27.62 -12.10 13.41
N TYR A 182 28.07 -11.08 14.16
CA TYR A 182 27.22 -9.95 14.50
C TYR A 182 26.76 -9.16 13.27
N GLN A 183 27.64 -8.92 12.29
CA GLN A 183 27.26 -8.25 11.05
C GLN A 183 26.19 -9.01 10.26
N ASP A 184 26.33 -10.34 10.16
CA ASP A 184 25.36 -11.19 9.48
C ASP A 184 24.00 -11.16 10.18
N ILE A 185 23.99 -11.24 11.51
CA ILE A 185 22.78 -11.09 12.35
C ILE A 185 22.12 -9.72 12.13
N ILE A 186 22.90 -8.63 12.21
CA ILE A 186 22.39 -7.26 12.05
C ILE A 186 21.74 -7.08 10.67
N ARG A 187 22.42 -7.55 9.61
CA ARG A 187 21.90 -7.48 8.25
C ARG A 187 20.59 -8.26 8.12
N SER A 188 20.59 -9.52 8.55
CA SER A 188 19.43 -10.39 8.41
C SER A 188 18.23 -9.87 9.19
N LEU A 189 18.43 -9.43 10.45
CA LEU A 189 17.35 -8.83 11.24
C LEU A 189 16.81 -7.55 10.62
N ASN A 190 17.67 -6.64 10.15
CA ASN A 190 17.18 -5.42 9.49
C ASN A 190 16.36 -5.74 8.23
N GLU A 191 16.79 -6.70 7.41
CA GLU A 191 16.01 -7.17 6.25
C GLU A 191 14.62 -7.67 6.68
N LYS A 192 14.52 -8.49 7.74
CA LYS A 192 13.23 -8.99 8.25
C LYS A 192 12.35 -7.88 8.83
N LEU A 193 12.94 -6.89 9.53
CA LEU A 193 12.19 -5.76 10.09
C LEU A 193 11.68 -4.81 9.01
N HIS A 194 12.44 -4.62 7.93
CA HIS A 194 11.97 -3.87 6.76
C HIS A 194 10.82 -4.59 6.06
N GLU A 195 10.89 -5.92 5.96
CA GLU A 195 9.79 -6.73 5.42
C GLU A 195 8.53 -6.64 6.29
N TYR A 196 8.68 -6.67 7.62
CA TYR A 196 7.59 -6.41 8.56
C TYR A 196 6.93 -5.04 8.32
N ASP A 197 7.73 -3.97 8.26
CA ASP A 197 7.23 -2.61 8.02
C ASP A 197 6.49 -2.52 6.67
N ARG A 198 7.01 -3.20 5.63
CA ARG A 198 6.39 -3.27 4.29
C ARG A 198 5.04 -3.98 4.34
N LEU A 199 4.97 -5.17 4.94
CA LEU A 199 3.74 -5.97 5.03
C LEU A 199 2.66 -5.24 5.84
N ILE A 200 3.03 -4.67 6.99
CA ILE A 200 2.10 -3.88 7.79
C ILE A 200 1.69 -2.62 7.05
N GLY A 201 2.60 -1.93 6.35
CA GLY A 201 2.31 -0.72 5.57
C GLY A 201 1.35 -0.94 4.40
N ALA A 202 1.36 -2.13 3.79
CA ALA A 202 0.52 -2.46 2.63
C ALA A 202 -0.97 -2.66 2.96
N LEU A 203 -1.35 -2.78 4.23
CA LEU A 203 -2.73 -3.08 4.64
C LEU A 203 -3.60 -1.83 4.73
N SER A 204 -4.78 -1.89 4.11
CA SER A 204 -5.87 -0.92 4.30
C SER A 204 -6.46 -0.99 5.72
N SER A 205 -7.25 0.01 6.10
CA SER A 205 -7.88 0.06 7.42
C SER A 205 -8.83 -1.12 7.69
N VAL A 206 -9.49 -1.63 6.66
CA VAL A 206 -10.40 -2.79 6.76
C VAL A 206 -9.60 -4.09 6.87
N GLU A 207 -8.54 -4.25 6.08
CA GLU A 207 -7.67 -5.43 6.13
C GLU A 207 -6.90 -5.54 7.45
N ARG A 208 -6.50 -4.40 8.06
CA ARG A 208 -5.91 -4.39 9.40
C ARG A 208 -6.85 -4.91 10.48
N LYS A 209 -8.16 -4.65 10.34
CA LYS A 209 -9.18 -5.19 11.25
C LYS A 209 -9.40 -6.68 10.99
N LEU A 210 -9.48 -7.08 9.72
CA LEU A 210 -9.61 -8.48 9.30
C LEU A 210 -8.47 -9.35 9.82
N LEU A 211 -7.22 -8.89 9.67
CA LEU A 211 -6.01 -9.64 10.00
C LEU A 211 -5.52 -9.38 11.43
N ARG A 212 -6.38 -8.90 12.33
CA ARG A 212 -5.96 -8.46 13.67
C ARG A 212 -5.27 -9.57 14.46
N ALA A 213 -5.83 -10.78 14.44
CA ALA A 213 -5.26 -11.93 15.14
C ALA A 213 -3.86 -12.29 14.58
N GLN A 214 -3.72 -12.32 13.26
CA GLN A 214 -2.46 -12.65 12.58
C GLN A 214 -1.40 -11.56 12.83
N ILE A 215 -1.80 -10.30 12.90
CA ILE A 215 -0.92 -9.18 13.29
C ILE A 215 -0.48 -9.36 14.76
N ASP A 216 -1.39 -9.73 15.66
CA ASP A 216 -1.08 -9.95 17.07
C ASP A 216 -0.16 -11.17 17.27
N ASP A 217 -0.31 -12.23 16.48
CA ASP A 217 0.60 -13.38 16.43
C ASP A 217 2.01 -12.97 15.96
N LEU A 218 2.10 -12.22 14.86
CA LEU A 218 3.37 -11.71 14.34
C LEU A 218 4.05 -10.76 15.34
N ASN A 219 3.27 -9.90 15.99
CA ASN A 219 3.75 -9.04 17.07
C ASN A 219 4.25 -9.84 18.28
N THR A 220 3.63 -10.99 18.58
CA THR A 220 4.08 -11.87 19.66
C THR A 220 5.42 -12.50 19.35
N THR A 221 5.67 -12.90 18.10
CA THR A 221 7.00 -13.31 17.65
C THR A 221 8.02 -12.18 17.83
N ILE A 222 7.69 -10.95 17.41
CA ILE A 222 8.58 -9.79 17.55
C ILE A 222 8.85 -9.41 19.01
N LYS A 223 7.88 -9.57 19.92
CA LYS A 223 8.06 -9.33 21.36
C LYS A 223 9.23 -10.12 21.94
N GLY A 224 9.49 -11.33 21.44
CA GLY A 224 10.60 -12.19 21.88
C GLY A 224 11.99 -11.54 21.73
N CYS A 225 12.13 -10.53 20.87
CA CYS A 225 13.38 -9.80 20.66
C CYS A 225 13.67 -8.69 21.68
N PHE A 226 12.67 -8.25 22.44
CA PHE A 226 12.84 -7.19 23.44
C PHE A 226 13.23 -7.73 24.81
N ASN A 227 12.75 -8.93 25.17
CA ASN A 227 13.12 -9.68 26.36
C ASN A 227 12.84 -11.17 26.09
N PRO A 228 13.74 -12.14 26.34
CA PRO A 228 15.05 -12.07 26.99
C PRO A 228 16.26 -12.09 26.02
N LEU A 229 16.05 -11.91 24.71
CA LEU A 229 17.14 -11.98 23.72
C LEU A 229 18.10 -10.79 23.83
N ASN A 230 19.36 -11.09 24.16
CA ASN A 230 20.49 -10.16 24.14
C ASN A 230 21.60 -10.68 23.20
N TRP A 231 22.64 -9.88 22.97
CA TRP A 231 23.71 -10.19 22.01
C TRP A 231 24.63 -11.37 22.41
N THR A 232 24.48 -11.89 23.63
CA THR A 232 25.16 -13.11 24.09
C THR A 232 24.35 -14.38 23.83
N SER A 233 23.08 -14.24 23.43
CA SER A 233 22.18 -15.37 23.23
C SER A 233 22.56 -16.18 21.99
N GLN A 234 22.68 -17.50 22.17
CA GLN A 234 22.91 -18.44 21.07
C GLN A 234 21.64 -18.69 20.23
N ARG A 235 20.46 -18.28 20.71
CA ARG A 235 19.17 -18.51 20.04
C ARG A 235 18.88 -17.53 18.88
N ILE A 236 19.69 -16.48 18.71
CA ILE A 236 19.42 -15.43 17.70
C ILE A 236 19.25 -16.01 16.28
N PRO A 237 20.09 -16.94 15.77
CA PRO A 237 19.90 -17.49 14.43
C PRO A 237 18.58 -18.25 14.26
N SER A 238 18.24 -19.14 15.20
CA SER A 238 16.96 -19.87 15.17
C SER A 238 15.76 -18.93 15.26
N TYR A 239 15.87 -17.85 16.05
CA TYR A 239 14.84 -16.83 16.11
C TYR A 239 14.67 -16.07 14.78
N ILE A 240 15.77 -15.76 14.07
CA ILE A 240 15.69 -15.13 12.74
C ILE A 240 14.92 -16.04 11.77
N GLU A 241 15.13 -17.35 11.84
CA GLU A 241 14.38 -18.34 11.05
C GLU A 241 12.90 -18.38 11.46
N GLU A 242 12.60 -18.42 12.77
CA GLU A 242 11.23 -18.35 13.28
C GLU A 242 10.50 -17.08 12.80
N LEU A 243 11.16 -15.91 12.89
CA LEU A 243 10.63 -14.64 12.41
C LEU A 243 10.43 -14.63 10.89
N ASN A 244 11.37 -15.19 10.13
CA ASN A 244 11.25 -15.31 8.69
C ASN A 244 10.03 -16.14 8.31
N LEU A 245 9.86 -17.32 8.91
CA LEU A 245 8.71 -18.19 8.66
C LEU A 245 7.39 -17.50 9.04
N ALA A 246 7.36 -16.75 10.14
CA ALA A 246 6.19 -15.97 10.53
C ALA A 246 5.86 -14.87 9.49
N LEU A 247 6.87 -14.16 8.99
CA LEU A 247 6.71 -13.13 7.95
C LEU A 247 6.26 -13.73 6.61
N GLU A 248 6.84 -14.85 6.18
CA GLU A 248 6.44 -15.54 4.95
C GLU A 248 5.00 -16.04 5.01
N ARG A 249 4.61 -16.64 6.15
CA ARG A 249 3.21 -17.06 6.39
C ARG A 249 2.26 -15.87 6.33
N PHE A 250 2.60 -14.78 7.03
CA PHE A 250 1.78 -13.57 7.04
C PHE A 250 1.69 -12.92 5.65
N GLY A 251 2.81 -12.81 4.94
CA GLY A 251 2.88 -12.30 3.57
C GLY A 251 2.06 -13.15 2.58
N SER A 252 2.06 -14.47 2.73
CA SER A 252 1.21 -15.37 1.94
C SER A 252 -0.29 -15.10 2.19
N ILE A 253 -0.69 -14.93 3.45
CA ILE A 253 -2.07 -14.57 3.82
C ILE A 253 -2.47 -13.24 3.16
N ILE A 254 -1.64 -12.20 3.30
CA ILE A 254 -1.90 -10.88 2.69
C ILE A 254 -2.06 -11.01 1.17
N SER A 255 -1.14 -11.70 0.51
CA SER A 255 -1.17 -11.92 -0.93
C SER A 255 -2.48 -12.57 -1.39
N GLN A 256 -2.96 -13.57 -0.65
CA GLN A 256 -4.24 -14.23 -0.95
C GLN A 256 -5.45 -13.31 -0.71
N VAL A 257 -5.44 -12.51 0.36
CA VAL A 257 -6.49 -11.51 0.62
C VAL A 257 -6.54 -10.47 -0.50
N HIS A 258 -5.39 -9.91 -0.88
CA HIS A 258 -5.28 -8.93 -1.96
C HIS A 258 -5.70 -9.50 -3.32
N LYS A 259 -5.28 -10.74 -3.64
CA LYS A 259 -5.67 -11.41 -4.89
C LYS A 259 -7.19 -11.59 -4.98
N ASN A 260 -7.83 -12.09 -3.92
CA ASN A 260 -9.29 -12.24 -3.91
C ASN A 260 -9.99 -10.87 -3.90
N GLY A 261 -9.47 -9.88 -3.17
CA GLY A 261 -9.98 -8.51 -3.19
C GLY A 261 -9.92 -7.87 -4.58
N ALA A 262 -8.86 -8.13 -5.36
CA ALA A 262 -8.75 -7.70 -6.75
C ALA A 262 -9.81 -8.36 -7.64
N MET A 263 -10.03 -9.67 -7.51
CA MET A 263 -11.09 -10.38 -8.24
C MET A 263 -12.49 -9.85 -7.92
N ILE A 264 -12.77 -9.54 -6.64
CA ILE A 264 -14.03 -8.91 -6.23
C ILE A 264 -14.16 -7.52 -6.86
N ASN A 265 -13.11 -6.71 -6.83
CA ASN A 265 -13.10 -5.40 -7.48
C ASN A 265 -13.35 -5.49 -8.99
N ASP A 266 -12.82 -6.49 -9.69
CA ASP A 266 -13.07 -6.69 -11.12
C ASP A 266 -14.55 -6.95 -11.41
N VAL A 267 -15.21 -7.80 -10.60
CA VAL A 267 -16.66 -8.04 -10.70
C VAL A 267 -17.44 -6.76 -10.41
N ILE A 268 -17.09 -6.03 -9.35
CA ILE A 268 -17.73 -4.76 -8.97
C ILE A 268 -17.59 -3.72 -10.09
N ASN A 269 -16.41 -3.61 -10.71
CA ASN A 269 -16.16 -2.72 -11.82
C ASN A 269 -16.96 -3.13 -13.07
N LYS A 270 -17.08 -4.43 -13.34
CA LYS A 270 -17.90 -4.96 -14.44
C LYS A 270 -19.38 -4.60 -14.25
N ILE A 271 -19.92 -4.78 -13.04
CA ILE A 271 -21.29 -4.37 -12.69
C ILE A 271 -21.43 -2.85 -12.89
N ALA A 272 -20.56 -2.06 -12.26
CA ALA A 272 -20.61 -0.61 -12.24
C ALA A 272 -20.55 0.06 -13.62
N ASN A 273 -19.84 -0.56 -14.57
CA ASN A 273 -19.61 -0.01 -15.91
C ASN A 273 -20.53 -0.63 -16.98
N THR A 274 -21.38 -1.60 -16.61
CA THR A 274 -22.36 -2.14 -17.55
C THR A 274 -23.49 -1.15 -17.78
N LEU A 275 -23.82 -0.91 -19.05
CA LEU A 275 -25.05 -0.23 -19.44
C LEU A 275 -26.11 -1.29 -19.76
N LEU A 276 -27.24 -1.24 -19.05
CA LEU A 276 -28.39 -2.14 -19.22
C LEU A 276 -29.06 -1.94 -20.58
N ILE A 277 -29.03 -0.71 -21.10
CA ILE A 277 -29.48 -0.34 -22.43
C ILE A 277 -28.36 0.39 -23.19
N ARG A 278 -28.20 0.06 -24.48
CA ARG A 278 -27.20 0.67 -25.36
C ARG A 278 -27.85 1.04 -26.69
N GLY A 279 -27.43 2.12 -27.33
CA GLY A 279 -27.93 2.48 -28.67
C GLY A 279 -27.63 1.42 -29.74
N ASN A 280 -26.49 0.72 -29.61
CA ASN A 280 -26.16 -0.42 -30.46
C ASN A 280 -27.07 -1.63 -30.27
N ASP A 281 -27.92 -1.61 -29.24
CA ASP A 281 -28.89 -2.69 -29.03
C ASP A 281 -29.99 -2.77 -30.08
N LEU A 282 -30.07 -1.74 -30.91
CA LEU A 282 -31.14 -1.56 -31.88
C LEU A 282 -30.64 -1.75 -33.31
N ARG A 283 -29.34 -2.03 -33.48
CA ARG A 283 -28.76 -2.31 -34.80
C ARG A 283 -29.12 -3.73 -35.21
N GLN A 284 -29.60 -3.86 -36.43
CA GLN A 284 -29.80 -5.15 -37.09
C GLN A 284 -28.44 -5.74 -37.51
N PRO A 285 -28.37 -7.04 -37.87
CA PRO A 285 -27.13 -7.71 -38.28
C PRO A 285 -26.43 -7.06 -39.49
N ASP A 286 -27.19 -6.35 -40.33
CA ASP A 286 -26.71 -5.59 -41.49
C ASP A 286 -26.16 -4.19 -41.13
N GLY A 287 -26.18 -3.82 -39.84
CA GLY A 287 -25.75 -2.51 -39.35
C GLY A 287 -26.78 -1.40 -39.52
N SER A 288 -27.93 -1.68 -40.14
CA SER A 288 -29.03 -0.72 -40.30
C SER A 288 -29.81 -0.55 -39.00
N VAL A 289 -30.39 0.64 -38.80
CA VAL A 289 -31.34 0.93 -37.72
C VAL A 289 -32.66 1.27 -38.38
N GLN A 290 -33.54 0.28 -38.50
CA GLN A 290 -34.92 0.54 -38.90
C GLN A 290 -35.80 0.77 -37.66
N PRO A 291 -36.63 1.83 -37.64
CA PRO A 291 -37.54 2.06 -36.54
C PRO A 291 -38.57 0.92 -36.45
N MET A 292 -38.50 0.19 -35.34
CA MET A 292 -39.35 -0.95 -35.00
C MET A 292 -40.69 -0.46 -34.43
N ASP A 293 -41.65 -1.38 -34.26
CA ASP A 293 -42.79 -1.07 -33.38
C ASP A 293 -42.28 -0.84 -31.95
N ILE A 294 -42.97 0.01 -31.18
CA ILE A 294 -42.58 0.27 -29.80
C ILE A 294 -42.61 -0.99 -28.92
N SER A 295 -43.52 -1.92 -29.21
CA SER A 295 -43.64 -3.18 -28.48
C SER A 295 -42.39 -4.04 -28.73
N GLU A 296 -42.02 -4.20 -30.00
CA GLU A 296 -40.79 -4.90 -30.44
C GLU A 296 -39.53 -4.24 -29.85
N PHE A 297 -39.51 -2.90 -29.78
CA PHE A 297 -38.41 -2.15 -29.17
C PHE A 297 -38.22 -2.53 -27.69
N PHE A 298 -39.28 -2.48 -26.89
CA PHE A 298 -39.15 -2.79 -25.47
C PHE A 298 -38.90 -4.29 -25.22
N GLU A 299 -39.44 -5.18 -26.05
CA GLU A 299 -39.10 -6.61 -25.99
C GLU A 299 -37.61 -6.86 -26.26
N ALA A 300 -37.05 -6.24 -27.30
CA ALA A 300 -35.63 -6.38 -27.63
C ALA A 300 -34.71 -5.81 -26.53
N VAL A 301 -35.06 -4.64 -25.99
CA VAL A 301 -34.35 -4.01 -24.86
C VAL A 301 -34.43 -4.90 -23.63
N ASP A 302 -35.60 -5.45 -23.32
CA ASP A 302 -35.81 -6.26 -22.13
C ASP A 302 -35.07 -7.61 -22.20
N LYS A 303 -35.08 -8.23 -23.38
CA LYS A 303 -34.32 -9.46 -23.64
C LYS A 303 -32.82 -9.26 -23.38
N ARG A 304 -32.20 -8.24 -24.00
CA ARG A 304 -30.77 -7.95 -23.85
C ARG A 304 -30.40 -7.50 -22.43
N ARG A 305 -31.30 -6.77 -21.78
CA ARG A 305 -31.17 -6.39 -20.38
C ARG A 305 -31.12 -7.62 -19.48
N THR A 306 -32.02 -8.57 -19.70
CA THR A 306 -32.10 -9.82 -18.94
C THR A 306 -30.85 -10.68 -19.13
N GLU A 307 -30.40 -10.88 -20.38
CA GLU A 307 -29.16 -11.62 -20.69
C GLU A 307 -27.93 -11.03 -19.97
N ARG A 308 -27.81 -9.69 -19.93
CA ARG A 308 -26.73 -9.02 -19.20
C ARG A 308 -26.85 -9.20 -17.69
N LEU A 309 -28.06 -9.08 -17.16
CA LEU A 309 -28.29 -9.22 -15.72
C LEU A 309 -27.99 -10.63 -15.25
N ASP A 310 -28.34 -11.65 -16.02
CA ASP A 310 -28.07 -13.04 -15.65
C ASP A 310 -26.56 -13.29 -15.55
N ALA A 311 -25.77 -12.76 -16.50
CA ALA A 311 -24.31 -12.82 -16.43
C ALA A 311 -23.75 -12.06 -15.21
N LEU A 312 -24.26 -10.85 -14.93
CA LEU A 312 -23.80 -10.06 -13.78
C LEU A 312 -24.19 -10.65 -12.43
N VAL A 313 -25.37 -11.27 -12.34
CA VAL A 313 -25.88 -11.91 -11.12
C VAL A 313 -25.08 -13.17 -10.84
N HIS A 314 -24.74 -13.95 -11.88
CA HIS A 314 -23.82 -15.07 -11.74
C HIS A 314 -22.46 -14.60 -11.20
N ASP A 315 -21.86 -13.58 -11.81
CA ASP A 315 -20.57 -13.05 -11.33
C ASP A 315 -20.68 -12.50 -9.90
N TYR A 316 -21.78 -11.83 -9.54
CA TYR A 316 -22.05 -11.38 -8.18
C TYR A 316 -22.10 -12.54 -7.17
N GLN A 317 -22.72 -13.67 -7.52
CA GLN A 317 -22.78 -14.85 -6.65
C GLN A 317 -21.38 -15.41 -6.37
N THR A 318 -20.48 -15.39 -7.36
CA THR A 318 -19.10 -15.87 -7.19
C THR A 318 -18.30 -15.08 -6.13
N ILE A 319 -18.66 -13.81 -5.86
CA ILE A 319 -18.03 -13.01 -4.80
C ILE A 319 -18.19 -13.70 -3.45
N GLY A 320 -19.43 -14.04 -3.09
CA GLY A 320 -19.75 -14.68 -1.81
C GLY A 320 -19.29 -16.12 -1.76
N GLU A 321 -19.58 -16.89 -2.82
CA GLU A 321 -19.44 -18.35 -2.84
C GLU A 321 -18.00 -18.83 -3.08
N SER A 322 -17.13 -17.99 -3.66
CA SER A 322 -15.75 -18.36 -4.00
C SER A 322 -14.73 -17.42 -3.38
N PHE A 323 -14.76 -16.13 -3.70
CA PHE A 323 -13.68 -15.21 -3.31
C PHE A 323 -13.67 -14.94 -1.82
N LEU A 324 -14.83 -14.65 -1.22
CA LEU A 324 -14.93 -14.40 0.22
C LEU A 324 -14.77 -15.67 1.05
N MET A 325 -15.24 -16.84 0.56
CA MET A 325 -14.98 -18.13 1.20
C MET A 325 -13.48 -18.44 1.29
N LYS A 326 -12.72 -18.19 0.23
CA LYS A 326 -11.25 -18.37 0.23
C LYS A 326 -10.56 -17.42 1.21
N VAL A 327 -11.03 -16.18 1.33
CA VAL A 327 -10.50 -15.24 2.33
C VAL A 327 -10.77 -15.74 3.75
N GLU A 328 -11.98 -16.24 4.00
CA GLU A 328 -12.34 -16.84 5.29
C GLU A 328 -11.47 -18.06 5.61
N GLU A 329 -11.24 -18.94 4.63
CA GLU A 329 -10.45 -20.15 4.81
C GLU A 329 -9.02 -19.81 5.24
N VAL A 330 -8.45 -18.77 4.67
CA VAL A 330 -7.07 -18.36 4.93
C VAL A 330 -6.95 -17.66 6.28
N VAL A 331 -7.91 -16.78 6.62
CA VAL A 331 -7.88 -15.91 7.81
C VAL A 331 -8.46 -16.61 9.04
N ALA A 332 -9.66 -17.18 8.94
CA ALA A 332 -10.40 -17.77 10.04
C ALA A 332 -10.35 -19.31 10.09
N LYS A 333 -9.75 -19.95 9.08
CA LYS A 333 -9.71 -21.43 8.94
C LYS A 333 -11.09 -22.06 8.83
N THR A 334 -12.06 -21.29 8.32
CA THR A 334 -13.44 -21.71 8.07
C THR A 334 -13.86 -21.25 6.66
N ALA A 335 -14.85 -21.90 6.05
CA ALA A 335 -15.39 -21.49 4.75
C ALA A 335 -16.92 -21.53 4.80
N THR A 336 -17.48 -20.78 5.75
CA THR A 336 -18.90 -20.85 6.13
C THR A 336 -19.72 -19.67 5.62
N GLY A 337 -19.07 -18.54 5.38
CA GLY A 337 -19.68 -17.29 4.94
C GLY A 337 -20.22 -16.42 6.07
N PHE A 338 -20.14 -16.85 7.33
CA PHE A 338 -20.66 -16.11 8.49
C PHE A 338 -19.64 -15.93 9.62
N SER A 339 -18.35 -16.03 9.32
CA SER A 339 -17.31 -15.85 10.34
C SER A 339 -17.35 -14.44 10.93
N PRO A 340 -17.41 -14.29 12.28
CA PRO A 340 -17.44 -12.98 12.93
C PRO A 340 -16.17 -12.16 12.69
N VAL A 341 -15.04 -12.83 12.40
CA VAL A 341 -13.76 -12.19 12.06
C VAL A 341 -13.88 -11.37 10.76
N LEU A 342 -14.70 -11.85 9.82
CA LEU A 342 -14.88 -11.22 8.51
C LEU A 342 -16.08 -10.26 8.46
N ALA A 343 -16.89 -10.14 9.51
CA ALA A 343 -18.13 -9.34 9.50
C ALA A 343 -17.94 -7.91 8.95
N VAL A 344 -16.88 -7.22 9.38
CA VAL A 344 -16.56 -5.85 8.91
C VAL A 344 -16.11 -5.87 7.44
N TYR A 345 -15.40 -6.92 7.02
CA TYR A 345 -14.92 -7.09 5.65
C TYR A 345 -16.06 -7.42 4.68
N TYR A 346 -17.01 -8.27 5.08
CA TYR A 346 -18.23 -8.52 4.30
C TYR A 346 -19.04 -7.25 4.11
N HIS A 347 -19.25 -6.48 5.19
CA HIS A 347 -19.98 -5.22 5.12
C HIS A 347 -19.29 -4.19 4.21
N TYR A 348 -17.95 -4.14 4.23
CA TYR A 348 -17.20 -3.28 3.31
C TYR A 348 -17.51 -3.62 1.84
N TRP A 349 -17.43 -4.90 1.47
CA TRP A 349 -17.71 -5.33 0.10
C TRP A 349 -19.16 -5.16 -0.30
N GLU A 350 -20.11 -5.43 0.60
CA GLU A 350 -21.54 -5.19 0.37
C GLU A 350 -21.81 -3.72 0.00
N ARG A 351 -21.18 -2.77 0.69
CA ARG A 351 -21.28 -1.34 0.36
C ARG A 351 -20.70 -1.01 -1.01
N CYS A 352 -19.57 -1.60 -1.37
CA CYS A 352 -18.98 -1.43 -2.70
C CYS A 352 -19.91 -1.97 -3.80
N ILE A 353 -20.55 -3.11 -3.56
CA ILE A 353 -21.54 -3.72 -4.47
C ILE A 353 -22.77 -2.82 -4.61
N TYR A 354 -23.33 -2.32 -3.50
CA TYR A 354 -24.42 -1.34 -3.53
C TYR A 354 -24.09 -0.12 -4.41
N ASN A 355 -22.90 0.45 -4.23
CA ASN A 355 -22.44 1.60 -5.02
C ASN A 355 -22.33 1.26 -6.52
N ALA A 356 -21.81 0.08 -6.85
CA ALA A 356 -21.69 -0.37 -8.23
C ALA A 356 -23.05 -0.57 -8.92
N ILE A 357 -23.99 -1.26 -8.26
CA ILE A 357 -25.35 -1.46 -8.79
C ILE A 357 -26.07 -0.11 -8.95
N THR A 358 -25.91 0.78 -7.97
CA THR A 358 -26.48 2.14 -8.04
C THR A 358 -25.92 2.91 -9.24
N LYS A 359 -24.59 2.88 -9.46
CA LYS A 359 -23.95 3.51 -10.62
C LYS A 359 -24.45 2.90 -11.94
N MET A 360 -24.53 1.58 -12.03
CA MET A 360 -25.03 0.86 -13.20
C MET A 360 -26.43 1.34 -13.59
N ILE A 361 -27.34 1.45 -12.61
CA ILE A 361 -28.73 1.87 -12.83
C ILE A 361 -28.80 3.35 -13.23
N ILE A 362 -28.11 4.24 -12.51
CA ILE A 362 -28.08 5.68 -12.83
C ILE A 362 -27.53 5.92 -14.24
N CYS A 363 -26.40 5.29 -14.58
CA CYS A 363 -25.81 5.40 -15.91
C CYS A 363 -26.75 4.88 -16.99
N SER A 364 -27.40 3.72 -16.76
CA SER A 364 -28.35 3.15 -17.71
C SER A 364 -29.59 4.02 -17.93
N MET A 365 -30.15 4.59 -16.86
CA MET A 365 -31.27 5.53 -16.96
C MET A 365 -30.87 6.82 -17.67
N ALA A 366 -29.67 7.35 -17.39
CA ALA A 366 -29.14 8.52 -18.08
C ALA A 366 -28.90 8.24 -19.57
N THR A 367 -28.37 7.07 -19.92
CA THR A 367 -28.22 6.62 -21.31
C THR A 367 -29.57 6.50 -22.00
N PHE A 368 -30.57 5.90 -21.35
CA PHE A 368 -31.93 5.81 -21.91
C PHE A 368 -32.53 7.19 -22.19
N MET A 369 -32.41 8.10 -21.22
CA MET A 369 -32.87 9.48 -21.38
C MET A 369 -32.14 10.20 -22.51
N GLY A 370 -30.81 10.02 -22.62
CA GLY A 370 -30.01 10.57 -23.72
C GLY A 370 -30.41 10.00 -25.09
N MET A 371 -30.74 8.71 -25.17
CA MET A 371 -31.25 8.08 -26.40
C MET A 371 -32.57 8.70 -26.84
N LEU A 372 -33.51 8.93 -25.92
CA LEU A 372 -34.80 9.56 -26.23
C LEU A 372 -34.68 11.04 -26.62
N GLN A 373 -33.63 11.73 -26.18
CA GLN A 373 -33.40 13.16 -26.46
C GLN A 373 -32.53 13.42 -27.70
N CYS A 374 -31.93 12.38 -28.27
CA CYS A 374 -30.99 12.52 -29.39
C CYS A 374 -31.71 13.02 -30.65
N LYS A 375 -31.33 14.21 -31.13
CA LYS A 375 -31.94 14.83 -32.33
C LYS A 375 -31.32 14.34 -33.64
N GLU A 376 -30.06 13.93 -33.61
CA GLU A 376 -29.27 13.56 -34.79
C GLU A 376 -29.17 12.03 -34.99
N GLY A 377 -29.85 11.26 -34.16
CA GLY A 377 -29.86 9.80 -34.21
C GLY A 377 -30.98 9.22 -35.10
N PRO A 378 -30.87 7.95 -35.51
CA PRO A 378 -31.98 7.26 -36.16
C PRO A 378 -33.19 7.16 -35.20
N PRO A 379 -34.42 7.22 -35.72
CA PRO A 379 -35.61 7.08 -34.89
C PRO A 379 -35.65 5.72 -34.19
N LEU A 380 -35.98 5.72 -32.89
CA LEU A 380 -35.95 4.50 -32.06
C LEU A 380 -37.14 3.57 -32.34
N PHE A 381 -38.32 4.14 -32.51
CA PHE A 381 -39.56 3.42 -32.82
C PHE A 381 -40.50 4.33 -33.61
N LYS A 382 -41.46 3.73 -34.33
CA LYS A 382 -42.47 4.45 -35.11
C LYS A 382 -43.85 4.36 -34.45
N VAL A 383 -44.66 5.38 -34.69
CA VAL A 383 -46.09 5.40 -34.32
C VAL A 383 -46.88 5.73 -35.58
N LEU A 384 -47.87 4.90 -35.91
CA LEU A 384 -48.68 5.06 -37.12
C LEU A 384 -49.90 5.92 -36.82
N VAL A 385 -50.19 6.87 -37.71
CA VAL A 385 -51.43 7.66 -37.67
C VAL A 385 -52.26 7.28 -38.88
N SER A 386 -53.41 6.67 -38.65
CA SER A 386 -54.38 6.32 -39.68
C SER A 386 -55.58 7.27 -39.60
N LEU A 387 -56.14 7.60 -40.76
CA LEU A 387 -57.33 8.44 -40.86
C LEU A 387 -58.54 7.54 -41.11
N ASN A 388 -59.45 7.48 -40.15
CA ASN A 388 -60.69 6.72 -40.27
C ASN A 388 -61.88 7.70 -40.34
N GLY A 389 -62.27 8.07 -41.56
CA GLY A 389 -63.25 9.13 -41.78
C GLY A 389 -62.72 10.49 -41.31
N LYS A 390 -63.37 11.11 -40.33
CA LYS A 390 -62.94 12.38 -39.72
C LYS A 390 -61.97 12.20 -38.55
N ASP A 391 -61.86 10.98 -38.03
CA ASP A 391 -61.12 10.70 -36.80
C ASP A 391 -59.68 10.24 -37.12
N LEU A 392 -58.72 10.88 -36.44
CA LEU A 392 -57.31 10.52 -36.49
C LEU A 392 -57.04 9.46 -35.43
N MET A 393 -56.70 8.25 -35.85
CA MET A 393 -56.38 7.13 -34.99
C MET A 393 -54.86 6.96 -34.91
N ILE A 394 -54.32 6.95 -33.71
CA ILE A 394 -52.89 6.73 -33.45
C ILE A 394 -52.71 5.28 -32.98
N SER A 395 -51.87 4.51 -33.66
CA SER A 395 -51.57 3.12 -33.33
C SER A 395 -50.05 2.93 -33.19
N PRO A 396 -49.55 2.53 -32.01
CA PRO A 396 -50.25 2.39 -30.73
C PRO A 396 -50.65 3.75 -30.12
N SER A 397 -51.60 3.74 -29.19
CA SER A 397 -52.08 4.99 -28.57
C SER A 397 -50.98 5.70 -27.77
N LEU A 398 -51.03 7.02 -27.64
CA LEU A 398 -50.03 7.76 -26.84
C LEU A 398 -49.98 7.28 -25.37
N THR A 399 -51.12 6.88 -24.81
CA THR A 399 -51.22 6.30 -23.47
C THR A 399 -50.50 4.96 -23.37
N GLU A 400 -50.55 4.13 -24.41
CA GLU A 400 -49.83 2.86 -24.47
C GLU A 400 -48.32 3.07 -24.60
N VAL A 401 -47.92 4.07 -25.40
CA VAL A 401 -46.51 4.49 -25.49
C VAL A 401 -45.99 4.94 -24.13
N ASP A 402 -46.78 5.67 -23.35
CA ASP A 402 -46.38 6.16 -22.02
C ASP A 402 -46.18 5.02 -21.05
N LYS A 403 -47.12 4.06 -21.06
CA LYS A 403 -47.05 2.85 -20.25
C LYS A 403 -45.79 2.05 -20.56
N LEU A 404 -45.44 1.89 -21.84
CA LEU A 404 -44.24 1.15 -22.25
C LEU A 404 -42.94 1.87 -21.86
N ILE A 405 -42.85 3.19 -22.07
CA ILE A 405 -41.68 3.98 -21.64
C ILE A 405 -41.51 3.94 -20.11
N THR A 406 -42.61 4.11 -19.38
CA THR A 406 -42.62 4.03 -17.92
C THR A 406 -42.24 2.63 -17.43
N LYS A 407 -42.74 1.57 -18.09
CA LYS A 407 -42.38 0.18 -17.80
C LYS A 407 -40.89 -0.07 -18.05
N GLY A 408 -40.32 0.41 -19.15
CA GLY A 408 -38.89 0.29 -19.43
C GLY A 408 -38.02 0.99 -18.38
N SER A 409 -38.42 2.19 -17.95
CA SER A 409 -37.74 2.93 -16.89
C SER A 409 -37.79 2.22 -15.54
N LYS A 410 -39.00 1.80 -15.11
CA LYS A 410 -39.18 1.01 -13.89
C LYS A 410 -38.38 -0.28 -13.96
N GLY A 411 -38.42 -0.97 -15.10
CA GLY A 411 -37.64 -2.18 -15.34
C GLY A 411 -36.18 -1.98 -14.99
N MET A 412 -35.52 -0.93 -15.49
CA MET A 412 -34.11 -0.66 -15.18
C MET A 412 -33.83 -0.51 -13.67
N VAL A 413 -34.72 0.12 -12.91
CA VAL A 413 -34.58 0.21 -11.46
C VAL A 413 -34.84 -1.15 -10.79
N GLU A 414 -35.86 -1.87 -11.26
CA GLU A 414 -36.20 -3.21 -10.79
C GLU A 414 -35.14 -4.27 -11.09
N SER A 415 -34.20 -3.99 -11.99
CA SER A 415 -33.00 -4.83 -12.18
C SER A 415 -32.21 -5.03 -10.87
N ALA A 416 -32.28 -4.08 -9.93
CA ALA A 416 -31.71 -4.24 -8.60
C ALA A 416 -32.33 -5.40 -7.79
N LYS A 417 -33.56 -5.82 -8.08
CA LYS A 417 -34.25 -6.93 -7.38
C LYS A 417 -33.51 -8.26 -7.57
N ARG A 418 -32.80 -8.42 -8.70
CA ARG A 418 -32.02 -9.62 -9.03
C ARG A 418 -30.78 -9.79 -8.13
N PHE A 419 -30.32 -8.71 -7.50
CA PHE A 419 -29.19 -8.72 -6.58
C PHE A 419 -29.71 -8.85 -5.15
N VAL A 420 -29.83 -10.09 -4.68
CA VAL A 420 -30.25 -10.43 -3.31
C VAL A 420 -29.17 -10.01 -2.32
N ARG A 421 -29.55 -9.33 -1.24
CA ARG A 421 -28.62 -8.85 -0.21
C ARG A 421 -28.08 -9.98 0.65
N TRP A 422 -26.94 -9.73 1.26
CA TRP A 422 -26.37 -10.64 2.25
C TRP A 422 -27.04 -10.46 3.62
N MET A 423 -27.05 -11.52 4.42
CA MET A 423 -27.44 -11.42 5.82
C MET A 423 -26.40 -10.60 6.58
N HIS A 424 -26.86 -9.90 7.63
CA HIS A 424 -26.01 -8.99 8.39
C HIS A 424 -24.73 -9.68 8.90
N GLY A 425 -23.58 -9.13 8.54
CA GLY A 425 -22.28 -9.65 8.97
C GLY A 425 -21.86 -10.96 8.30
N THR A 426 -22.44 -11.30 7.15
CA THR A 426 -22.14 -12.51 6.37
C THR A 426 -21.93 -12.19 4.89
N CYS A 427 -21.46 -13.16 4.10
CA CYS A 427 -21.56 -13.16 2.64
C CYS A 427 -22.64 -14.12 2.11
N LEU A 428 -23.51 -14.63 3.00
CA LEU A 428 -24.61 -15.51 2.64
C LEU A 428 -25.83 -14.70 2.23
N ARG A 429 -26.50 -15.12 1.16
CA ARG A 429 -27.70 -14.45 0.66
C ARG A 429 -28.87 -14.66 1.63
N THR A 430 -29.73 -13.65 1.69
CA THR A 430 -31.01 -13.75 2.39
C THR A 430 -31.95 -14.70 1.63
N GLU A 431 -32.51 -15.65 2.36
CA GLU A 431 -33.57 -16.52 1.81
C GLU A 431 -34.89 -15.73 1.69
N PRO A 432 -35.75 -16.06 0.70
CA PRO A 432 -37.07 -15.45 0.59
C PRO A 432 -37.93 -15.73 1.83
N VAL A 433 -38.53 -14.69 2.41
CA VAL A 433 -39.36 -14.80 3.61
C VAL A 433 -40.83 -14.79 3.22
N ILE A 434 -41.57 -15.84 3.57
CA ILE A 434 -43.03 -15.89 3.41
C ILE A 434 -43.64 -15.15 4.60
N VAL A 435 -44.26 -13.99 4.37
CA VAL A 435 -44.83 -13.16 5.44
C VAL A 435 -46.25 -13.64 5.82
N HIS A 436 -47.02 -14.12 4.84
CA HIS A 436 -48.34 -14.72 5.00
C HIS A 436 -48.50 -15.92 4.05
N GLU A 437 -49.28 -16.94 4.43
CA GLU A 437 -49.44 -18.19 3.64
C GLU A 437 -49.95 -17.96 2.20
N ASP A 438 -50.63 -16.84 1.95
CA ASP A 438 -51.19 -16.46 0.64
C ASP A 438 -50.38 -15.37 -0.11
N GLU A 439 -49.21 -14.92 0.41
CA GLU A 439 -48.41 -13.85 -0.19
C GLU A 439 -47.13 -14.35 -0.89
N GLU A 440 -46.71 -13.64 -1.94
CA GLU A 440 -45.42 -13.87 -2.59
C GLU A 440 -44.26 -13.69 -1.60
N SER A 441 -43.24 -14.55 -1.72
CA SER A 441 -42.09 -14.50 -0.82
C SER A 441 -41.32 -13.19 -0.94
N TYR A 442 -41.09 -12.54 0.20
CA TYR A 442 -40.37 -11.27 0.27
C TYR A 442 -38.87 -11.51 0.14
N VAL A 443 -38.26 -10.89 -0.87
CA VAL A 443 -36.81 -10.98 -1.14
C VAL A 443 -36.13 -9.67 -0.73
N PHE A 444 -35.18 -9.77 0.20
CA PHE A 444 -34.33 -8.64 0.58
C PHE A 444 -33.27 -8.42 -0.51
N SER A 445 -33.43 -7.36 -1.31
CA SER A 445 -32.55 -7.05 -2.42
C SER A 445 -31.96 -5.65 -2.27
N PHE A 446 -31.08 -5.24 -3.18
CA PHE A 446 -30.62 -3.84 -3.20
C PHE A 446 -31.69 -2.88 -3.73
N TYR A 447 -32.80 -3.37 -4.29
CA TYR A 447 -33.87 -2.54 -4.86
C TYR A 447 -34.50 -1.59 -3.84
N GLN A 448 -34.77 -2.06 -2.62
CA GLN A 448 -35.46 -1.29 -1.58
C GLN A 448 -34.77 0.07 -1.34
N ASP A 449 -33.43 0.09 -1.31
CA ASP A 449 -32.65 1.30 -1.09
C ASP A 449 -32.38 2.07 -2.38
N ILE A 450 -32.14 1.36 -3.50
CA ILE A 450 -31.83 2.00 -4.78
C ILE A 450 -33.05 2.73 -5.35
N ALA A 451 -34.25 2.17 -5.20
CA ALA A 451 -35.49 2.80 -5.66
C ALA A 451 -35.76 4.15 -4.96
N GLN A 452 -35.27 4.31 -3.72
CA GLN A 452 -35.39 5.55 -2.94
C GLN A 452 -34.23 6.52 -3.19
N ASN A 453 -33.21 6.14 -3.97
CA ASN A 453 -32.07 7.00 -4.24
C ASN A 453 -32.51 8.29 -4.97
N SER A 454 -32.11 9.44 -4.43
CA SER A 454 -32.51 10.76 -4.96
C SER A 454 -32.21 10.95 -6.45
N GLN A 455 -31.09 10.42 -6.96
CA GLN A 455 -30.74 10.54 -8.38
C GLN A 455 -31.61 9.65 -9.27
N VAL A 456 -31.93 8.44 -8.80
CA VAL A 456 -32.84 7.52 -9.50
C VAL A 456 -34.24 8.14 -9.62
N VAL A 457 -34.76 8.69 -8.51
CA VAL A 457 -36.07 9.37 -8.48
C VAL A 457 -36.08 10.59 -9.41
N LYS A 458 -35.03 11.43 -9.38
CA LYS A 458 -34.91 12.59 -10.28
C LYS A 458 -34.89 12.19 -11.76
N LEU A 459 -34.16 11.14 -12.12
CA LEU A 459 -34.11 10.64 -13.50
C LEU A 459 -35.46 10.10 -13.97
N ALA A 460 -36.18 9.37 -13.10
CA ALA A 460 -37.52 8.88 -13.40
C ALA A 460 -38.52 10.03 -13.65
N LEU A 461 -38.51 11.06 -12.80
CA LEU A 461 -39.37 12.24 -12.96
C LEU A 461 -39.03 13.04 -14.23
N SER A 462 -37.73 13.20 -14.52
CA SER A 462 -37.26 13.85 -15.74
C SER A 462 -37.77 13.13 -16.99
N LEU A 463 -37.71 11.80 -17.00
CA LEU A 463 -38.22 10.99 -18.10
C LEU A 463 -39.72 11.22 -18.33
N THR A 464 -40.55 11.13 -17.28
CA THR A 464 -41.99 11.40 -17.38
C THR A 464 -42.28 12.81 -17.92
N SER A 465 -41.52 13.82 -17.48
CA SER A 465 -41.65 15.18 -17.99
C SER A 465 -41.32 15.29 -19.48
N GLN A 466 -40.31 14.56 -19.97
CA GLN A 466 -39.95 14.57 -21.39
C GLN A 466 -41.00 13.86 -22.24
N THR A 467 -41.51 12.71 -21.78
CA THR A 467 -42.57 11.97 -22.46
C THR A 467 -43.82 12.85 -22.65
N ASN A 468 -44.25 13.57 -21.61
CA ASN A 468 -45.37 14.52 -21.69
C ASN A 468 -45.12 15.68 -22.67
N ARG A 469 -43.87 16.15 -22.77
CA ARG A 469 -43.49 17.19 -23.73
C ARG A 469 -43.60 16.69 -25.17
N VAL A 470 -43.17 15.46 -25.45
CA VAL A 470 -43.29 14.84 -26.78
C VAL A 470 -44.76 14.70 -27.17
N TYR A 471 -45.63 14.23 -26.27
CA TYR A 471 -47.07 14.14 -26.54
C TYR A 471 -47.71 15.49 -26.84
N SER A 472 -47.28 16.54 -26.15
CA SER A 472 -47.75 17.90 -26.45
C SER A 472 -47.39 18.33 -27.87
N PHE A 473 -46.21 17.94 -28.37
CA PHE A 473 -45.83 18.19 -29.77
C PHE A 473 -46.62 17.32 -30.75
N THR A 474 -46.81 16.04 -30.47
CA THR A 474 -47.60 15.13 -31.31
C THR A 474 -49.05 15.60 -31.44
N ASN A 475 -49.70 15.99 -30.33
CA ASN A 475 -51.06 16.50 -30.34
C ASN A 475 -51.19 17.80 -31.15
N LYS A 476 -50.24 18.74 -31.00
CA LYS A 476 -50.19 19.96 -31.83
C LYS A 476 -50.06 19.67 -33.31
N TYR A 477 -49.24 18.69 -33.68
CA TYR A 477 -49.08 18.25 -35.07
C TYR A 477 -50.39 17.66 -35.61
N LEU A 478 -51.05 16.80 -34.85
CA LEU A 478 -52.33 16.19 -35.22
C LEU A 478 -53.48 17.20 -35.31
N ASP A 479 -53.51 18.21 -34.44
CA ASP A 479 -54.50 19.28 -34.53
C ASP A 479 -54.38 20.08 -35.83
N GLY A 480 -53.19 20.17 -36.42
CA GLY A 480 -52.98 20.72 -37.76
C GLY A 480 -53.78 19.97 -38.84
N TRP A 481 -53.84 18.65 -38.77
CA TRP A 481 -54.62 17.82 -39.69
C TRP A 481 -56.13 17.94 -39.46
N ARG A 482 -56.56 18.16 -38.22
CA ARG A 482 -57.98 18.43 -37.91
C ARG A 482 -58.50 19.71 -38.55
N ARG A 483 -57.63 20.62 -38.99
CA ARG A 483 -58.03 21.82 -39.75
C ARG A 483 -58.73 21.49 -41.07
N TYR A 484 -58.37 20.39 -41.73
CA TYR A 484 -59.01 19.97 -42.99
C TYR A 484 -60.47 19.56 -42.79
N ASP A 485 -60.83 19.05 -41.62
CA ASP A 485 -62.23 18.83 -41.25
C ASP A 485 -62.91 20.16 -40.91
N LYS A 486 -62.33 20.91 -39.95
CA LYS A 486 -62.94 22.13 -39.37
C LYS A 486 -63.11 23.28 -40.36
N VAL A 487 -62.15 23.51 -41.24
CA VAL A 487 -62.13 24.68 -42.16
C VAL A 487 -62.61 24.29 -43.55
N ASN A 488 -62.13 23.17 -44.08
CA ASN A 488 -62.44 22.78 -45.46
C ASN A 488 -63.73 21.94 -45.57
N ASN A 489 -64.33 21.55 -44.43
CA ASN A 489 -65.50 20.66 -44.40
C ASN A 489 -65.28 19.40 -45.26
N LEU A 490 -64.05 18.88 -45.28
CA LEU A 490 -63.62 17.81 -46.19
C LEU A 490 -64.46 16.54 -45.98
N TRP A 491 -64.83 16.25 -44.73
CA TRP A 491 -65.61 15.08 -44.35
C TRP A 491 -67.11 15.35 -44.26
N ASN A 492 -67.60 16.49 -44.80
CA ASN A 492 -69.01 16.82 -44.80
C ASN A 492 -69.81 15.86 -45.72
N PRO A 493 -70.73 15.04 -45.18
CA PRO A 493 -71.45 14.04 -45.95
C PRO A 493 -72.35 14.66 -47.02
N LYS A 494 -72.84 15.89 -46.82
CA LYS A 494 -73.66 16.61 -47.83
C LYS A 494 -72.82 17.03 -49.04
N ARG A 495 -71.59 17.50 -48.82
CA ARG A 495 -70.65 17.84 -49.92
C ARG A 495 -70.23 16.58 -50.70
N LYS A 496 -69.96 15.47 -50.00
CA LYS A 496 -69.67 14.19 -50.64
C LYS A 496 -70.81 13.75 -51.56
N GLN A 497 -72.07 13.84 -51.10
CA GLN A 497 -73.24 13.53 -51.92
C GLN A 497 -73.38 14.48 -53.13
N GLN A 498 -73.07 15.77 -52.97
CA GLN A 498 -73.09 16.73 -54.09
C GLN A 498 -72.02 16.41 -55.15
N VAL A 499 -70.79 16.05 -54.75
CA VAL A 499 -69.72 15.66 -55.68
C VAL A 499 -70.05 14.34 -56.39
N VAL A 500 -70.60 13.35 -55.68
CA VAL A 500 -71.04 12.08 -56.28
C VAL A 500 -72.18 12.30 -57.30
N LYS A 501 -73.05 13.30 -57.08
CA LYS A 501 -74.07 13.72 -58.06
C LYS A 501 -73.51 14.45 -59.29
N LEU A 502 -72.29 15.01 -59.21
CA LEU A 502 -71.59 15.65 -60.33
C LEU A 502 -70.75 14.66 -61.16
N ARG A 503 -70.48 13.45 -60.64
CA ARG A 503 -69.74 12.40 -61.35
C ARG A 503 -70.39 11.91 -62.66
N PRO A 504 -71.73 11.81 -62.81
CA PRO A 504 -72.36 11.41 -64.07
C PRO A 504 -72.25 12.47 -65.19
N THR A 505 -71.85 13.70 -64.85
CA THR A 505 -71.74 14.84 -65.79
C THR A 505 -70.30 15.13 -66.22
N CYS A 506 -69.32 14.37 -65.75
CA CYS A 506 -67.91 14.48 -66.17
C CYS A 506 -67.49 13.20 -66.90
N ASN A 507 -67.81 13.14 -68.20
CA ASN A 507 -67.01 12.41 -69.20
C ASN A 507 -66.09 13.41 -69.89
#